data_AF-A0A2R6CIZ0-F1
#
_entry.id   AF-A0A2R6CIZ0-F1
#
_cell.length_a   1.000
_cell.length_b   1.000
_cell.length_c   1.000
_cell.angle_alpha   90.00
_cell.angle_beta   90.00
_cell.angle_gamma   90.00
#
_symmetry.space_group_name_H-M   'P 1'
#
loop_
_entity.id
_entity.type
_entity.pdbx_description
1 polymer ?
#
loop_
_entity_poly.entity_id
_entity_poly.type
_entity_poly.pdbx_seq_one_letter_code
_entity_poly.pdbx_strand_id
1 'polypeptide(L)'
;MTDGRVAAASVIAVAVIAVVAVGGVVATSGTTVALFDDGDGDEEAGGVFVPAAETNNSQYDAERVVSDPTPGAASVEMDSLGEGTVVIDTATFATNYQIQPLAQALAENGHEVRVVGGTDSLEEALNGATGFISVGVIQYDESAREALTEFLDEGGHAVFTVEPAAAFDSAEQSELFGALEVGPQPGYVYNLEENDLNYQRVYGTPDGEATLTEGVDRVVFDTATTLGVETAAETIGPIAGSQRSVTRTETDAPIAVREDNLAVIGDVDFFSPTNVKRADNDALVGNLADFLVEGETVELGAGGQAPGS
;
A
#
# COMPACT_ATOMS: atom_id res chain seq x y z
N MET A 1 -48.74 -29.11 6.36
CA MET A 1 -48.74 -28.20 5.21
C MET A 1 -47.81 -27.05 5.59
N THR A 2 -46.47 -27.11 5.43
CA THR A 2 -45.68 -26.99 4.17
C THR A 2 -46.22 -25.85 3.31
N ASP A 3 -45.54 -24.79 2.89
CA ASP A 3 -44.14 -24.34 2.71
C ASP A 3 -44.22 -22.78 2.66
N GLY A 4 -43.18 -21.95 2.58
CA GLY A 4 -41.75 -22.11 2.40
C GLY A 4 -41.12 -20.71 2.44
N ARG A 5 -39.99 -20.56 3.11
CA ARG A 5 -39.14 -19.37 3.00
C ARG A 5 -37.98 -19.74 2.09
N VAL A 6 -37.93 -19.11 0.93
CA VAL A 6 -36.82 -19.21 -0.02
C VAL A 6 -35.66 -18.41 0.57
N ALA A 7 -34.62 -19.09 1.05
CA ALA A 7 -33.33 -18.50 1.31
C ALA A 7 -32.60 -18.32 -0.02
N ALA A 8 -32.33 -17.08 -0.41
CA ALA A 8 -31.46 -16.78 -1.53
C ALA A 8 -30.02 -16.86 -1.05
N ALA A 9 -29.37 -17.99 -1.30
CA ALA A 9 -27.92 -18.13 -1.17
C ALA A 9 -27.29 -17.65 -2.49
N SER A 10 -26.62 -16.50 -2.47
CA SER A 10 -25.82 -16.02 -3.59
C SER A 10 -24.46 -16.72 -3.54
N VAL A 11 -24.31 -17.75 -4.39
CA VAL A 11 -23.03 -18.40 -4.66
C VAL A 11 -22.26 -17.53 -5.65
N ILE A 12 -21.16 -16.92 -5.22
CA ILE A 12 -20.22 -16.22 -6.11
C ILE A 12 -19.38 -17.29 -6.82
N ALA A 13 -19.61 -17.43 -8.13
CA ALA A 13 -18.82 -18.31 -8.99
C ALA A 13 -17.54 -17.60 -9.43
N VAL A 14 -16.39 -18.08 -8.96
CA VAL A 14 -15.08 -17.65 -9.46
C VAL A 14 -14.79 -18.37 -10.78
N ALA A 15 -14.77 -17.62 -11.89
CA ALA A 15 -14.44 -18.13 -13.21
C ALA A 15 -12.91 -18.23 -13.36
N VAL A 16 -12.38 -19.46 -13.40
CA VAL A 16 -10.98 -19.73 -13.75
C VAL A 16 -10.86 -19.71 -15.29
N ILE A 17 -10.16 -18.70 -15.81
CA ILE A 17 -9.81 -18.62 -17.24
C ILE A 17 -8.60 -19.52 -17.48
N ALA A 18 -8.82 -20.65 -18.17
CA ALA A 18 -7.74 -21.50 -18.66
C ALA A 18 -7.14 -20.90 -19.93
N VAL A 19 -5.86 -20.53 -19.88
CA VAL A 19 -5.08 -20.11 -21.05
C VAL A 19 -4.73 -21.36 -21.87
N VAL A 20 -5.26 -21.44 -23.09
CA VAL A 20 -4.90 -22.48 -24.06
C VAL A 20 -3.53 -22.14 -24.63
N ALA A 21 -2.54 -22.96 -24.33
CA ALA A 21 -1.24 -22.93 -25.00
C ALA A 21 -1.43 -23.29 -26.48
N VAL A 22 -1.16 -22.34 -27.38
CA VAL A 22 -1.08 -22.59 -28.82
C VAL A 22 0.17 -23.41 -29.07
N GLY A 23 -0.03 -24.67 -29.46
CA GLY A 23 1.03 -25.65 -29.68
C GLY A 23 2.01 -25.23 -30.78
N GLY A 24 3.29 -25.47 -30.49
CA GLY A 24 4.39 -25.30 -31.44
C GLY A 24 4.22 -26.21 -32.67
N VAL A 25 4.47 -25.63 -33.84
CA VAL A 25 4.56 -26.36 -35.11
C VAL A 25 5.88 -27.10 -35.13
N VAL A 26 5.82 -28.43 -34.99
CA VAL A 26 6.96 -29.31 -35.24
C VAL A 26 7.10 -29.47 -36.75
N ALA A 27 8.10 -28.80 -37.34
CA ALA A 27 8.45 -28.97 -38.74
C ALA A 27 9.19 -30.30 -38.94
N THR A 28 8.43 -31.38 -39.17
CA THR A 28 8.99 -32.62 -39.70
C THR A 28 9.17 -32.46 -41.21
N SER A 29 10.44 -32.40 -41.64
CA SER A 29 10.95 -32.82 -42.95
C SER A 29 10.13 -32.47 -44.21
N GLY A 30 10.65 -31.50 -44.98
CA GLY A 30 10.55 -31.52 -46.44
C GLY A 30 9.41 -30.76 -47.12
N THR A 31 8.88 -29.70 -46.51
CA THR A 31 7.88 -28.85 -47.17
C THR A 31 8.49 -27.52 -47.62
N THR A 32 8.70 -27.35 -48.92
CA THR A 32 8.88 -26.03 -49.53
C THR A 32 7.59 -25.25 -49.36
N VAL A 33 7.63 -24.16 -48.59
CA VAL A 33 6.52 -23.20 -48.52
C VAL A 33 6.66 -22.25 -49.71
N ALA A 34 5.86 -22.45 -50.74
CA ALA A 34 5.72 -21.49 -51.84
C ALA A 34 4.84 -20.33 -51.35
N LEU A 35 5.45 -19.16 -51.17
CA LEU A 35 4.74 -17.91 -50.92
C LEU A 35 4.65 -17.15 -52.25
N PHE A 36 3.43 -17.02 -52.75
CA PHE A 36 2.96 -16.17 -53.85
C PHE A 36 3.51 -16.47 -55.25
N ASP A 37 2.66 -17.10 -56.06
CA ASP A 37 2.74 -17.08 -57.53
C ASP A 37 1.65 -16.10 -58.04
N ASP A 38 2.07 -14.89 -58.38
CA ASP A 38 1.37 -14.02 -59.32
C ASP A 38 2.47 -13.41 -60.21
N GLY A 39 2.47 -13.82 -61.48
CA GLY A 39 3.62 -13.73 -62.38
C GLY A 39 3.99 -12.32 -62.83
N ASP A 40 5.28 -12.08 -63.07
CA ASP A 40 5.94 -12.07 -64.39
C ASP A 40 7.35 -11.48 -64.19
N GLY A 41 8.42 -12.26 -64.38
CA GLY A 41 9.81 -11.75 -64.40
C GLY A 41 10.87 -12.65 -63.74
N ASP A 42 11.67 -13.28 -64.59
CA ASP A 42 13.05 -13.79 -64.44
C ASP A 42 13.51 -14.42 -63.09
N GLU A 43 13.90 -15.70 -63.19
CA GLU A 43 14.49 -16.53 -62.13
C GLU A 43 15.81 -15.95 -61.58
N GLU A 44 15.73 -15.14 -60.53
CA GLU A 44 16.86 -14.88 -59.63
C GLU A 44 16.70 -15.74 -58.37
N ALA A 45 17.67 -16.62 -58.13
CA ALA A 45 17.71 -17.48 -56.95
C ALA A 45 17.67 -16.64 -55.67
N GLY A 46 16.53 -16.66 -54.98
CA GLY A 46 16.32 -15.97 -53.72
C GLY A 46 17.43 -16.28 -52.72
N GLY A 47 18.02 -15.22 -52.15
CA GLY A 47 19.12 -15.33 -51.20
C GLY A 47 18.79 -16.27 -50.04
N VAL A 48 19.74 -17.15 -49.72
CA VAL A 48 19.66 -18.05 -48.58
C VAL A 48 19.47 -17.23 -47.31
N PHE A 49 18.35 -17.42 -46.62
CA PHE A 49 18.16 -16.88 -45.27
C PHE A 49 19.18 -17.57 -44.35
N VAL A 50 20.21 -16.83 -43.95
CA VAL A 50 21.12 -17.27 -42.89
C VAL A 50 20.48 -16.81 -41.58
N PRO A 51 19.93 -17.72 -40.74
CA PRO A 51 19.43 -17.32 -39.44
C PRO A 51 20.56 -16.67 -38.65
N ALA A 52 20.25 -15.56 -37.97
CA ALA A 52 21.20 -14.95 -37.04
C ALA A 52 21.67 -16.00 -36.03
N ALA A 53 22.95 -15.97 -35.66
CA ALA A 53 23.47 -16.84 -34.62
C ALA A 53 22.57 -16.72 -33.39
N GLU A 54 22.11 -17.85 -32.85
CA GLU A 54 21.27 -17.86 -31.67
C GLU A 54 22.02 -17.15 -30.54
N THR A 55 21.53 -15.97 -30.16
CA THR A 55 22.07 -15.20 -29.04
C THR A 55 21.71 -15.96 -27.77
N ASN A 56 22.51 -16.96 -27.41
CA ASN A 56 22.37 -17.66 -26.13
C ASN A 56 22.87 -16.73 -25.02
N ASN A 57 22.00 -15.85 -24.57
CA ASN A 57 22.27 -14.98 -23.45
C ASN A 57 21.94 -15.76 -22.17
N SER A 58 22.99 -16.21 -21.48
CA SER A 58 22.92 -17.01 -20.25
C SER A 58 22.13 -16.34 -19.11
N GLN A 59 21.81 -15.05 -19.22
CA GLN A 59 20.93 -14.32 -18.29
C GLN A 59 19.44 -14.64 -18.49
N TYR A 60 19.04 -15.19 -19.65
CA TYR A 60 17.66 -15.59 -19.98
C TYR A 60 17.48 -17.11 -19.96
N ASP A 61 18.45 -17.82 -19.39
CA ASP A 61 18.37 -19.25 -19.19
C ASP A 61 17.32 -19.55 -18.11
N ALA A 62 16.13 -19.99 -18.54
CA ALA A 62 15.01 -20.28 -17.66
C ALA A 62 15.33 -21.34 -16.60
N GLU A 63 16.36 -22.16 -16.82
CA GLU A 63 16.81 -23.20 -15.88
C GLU A 63 17.74 -22.61 -14.79
N ARG A 64 18.23 -21.38 -14.97
CA ARG A 64 19.00 -20.61 -13.99
C ARG A 64 18.18 -19.55 -13.25
N VAL A 65 16.99 -19.23 -13.75
CA VAL A 65 16.04 -18.38 -13.04
C VAL A 65 15.38 -19.23 -11.97
N VAL A 66 15.77 -19.03 -10.71
CA VAL A 66 14.94 -19.46 -9.58
C VAL A 66 13.72 -18.54 -9.61
N SER A 67 12.70 -18.94 -10.37
CA SER A 67 11.36 -18.43 -10.14
C SER A 67 10.94 -19.03 -8.81
N ASP A 68 10.92 -18.22 -7.75
CA ASP A 68 10.06 -18.50 -6.61
C ASP A 68 8.68 -17.95 -6.99
N PRO A 69 7.75 -18.78 -7.49
CA PRO A 69 6.41 -18.34 -7.85
C PRO A 69 5.55 -18.15 -6.60
N THR A 70 6.07 -18.45 -5.40
CA THR A 70 5.42 -18.10 -4.16
C THR A 70 5.54 -16.58 -4.09
N PRO A 71 4.45 -15.81 -4.21
CA PRO A 71 4.50 -14.43 -3.77
C PRO A 71 5.07 -14.49 -2.37
N GLY A 72 6.09 -13.69 -2.09
CA GLY A 72 6.58 -13.64 -0.73
C GLY A 72 5.38 -13.30 0.16
N ALA A 73 4.82 -14.28 0.87
CA ALA A 73 3.93 -14.01 1.97
C ALA A 73 4.82 -13.32 2.99
N ALA A 74 4.69 -12.01 3.12
CA ALA A 74 5.25 -11.33 4.25
C ALA A 74 4.39 -11.78 5.41
N SER A 75 4.96 -12.64 6.26
CA SER A 75 4.36 -12.95 7.55
C SER A 75 4.53 -11.71 8.40
N VAL A 76 3.54 -10.83 8.34
CA VAL A 76 3.38 -9.75 9.30
C VAL A 76 2.79 -10.41 10.53
N GLU A 77 3.55 -10.41 11.63
CA GLU A 77 3.09 -10.88 12.93
C GLU A 77 2.59 -9.66 13.72
N MET A 78 1.53 -9.84 14.51
CA MET A 78 1.05 -8.85 15.49
C MET A 78 0.82 -9.56 16.82
N ASP A 79 0.96 -8.85 17.91
CA ASP A 79 0.89 -9.43 19.27
C ASP A 79 -0.54 -9.46 19.83
N SER A 80 -1.38 -8.52 19.42
CA SER A 80 -2.74 -8.37 19.88
C SER A 80 -3.65 -9.44 19.27
N LEU A 81 -4.54 -9.98 20.11
CA LEU A 81 -5.59 -10.90 19.71
C LEU A 81 -6.92 -10.36 20.23
N GLY A 82 -7.98 -10.45 19.43
CA GLY A 82 -9.31 -10.09 19.91
C GLY A 82 -10.31 -9.75 18.83
N GLU A 83 -11.37 -9.11 19.27
CA GLU A 83 -12.45 -8.60 18.41
C GLU A 83 -12.35 -7.07 18.43
N GLY A 84 -12.16 -6.46 17.25
CA GLY A 84 -12.07 -5.01 17.05
C GLY A 84 -12.19 -4.72 15.55
N THR A 85 -12.65 -3.53 15.17
CA THR A 85 -12.85 -3.18 13.76
C THR A 85 -11.85 -2.11 13.34
N VAL A 86 -11.08 -2.40 12.29
CA VAL A 86 -10.17 -1.44 11.66
C VAL A 86 -10.74 -1.01 10.32
N VAL A 87 -10.91 0.30 10.15
CA VAL A 87 -11.36 0.92 8.90
C VAL A 87 -10.16 1.30 8.05
N ILE A 88 -10.14 0.88 6.79
CA ILE A 88 -9.08 1.18 5.82
C ILE A 88 -9.70 2.00 4.69
N ASP A 89 -9.33 3.27 4.59
CA ASP A 89 -9.75 4.14 3.50
C ASP A 89 -8.74 4.09 2.35
N THR A 90 -9.19 3.57 1.21
CA THR A 90 -8.38 3.41 0.00
C THR A 90 -8.81 4.34 -1.13
N ALA A 91 -9.60 5.38 -0.86
CA ALA A 91 -10.30 6.17 -1.88
C ALA A 91 -9.41 6.73 -3.00
N THR A 92 -8.10 6.94 -2.76
CA THR A 92 -7.22 7.62 -3.72
C THR A 92 -6.07 6.75 -4.26
N PHE A 93 -5.31 6.06 -3.41
CA PHE A 93 -4.03 5.46 -3.84
C PHE A 93 -3.95 3.95 -3.77
N ALA A 94 -4.80 3.31 -2.96
CA ALA A 94 -4.67 1.90 -2.70
C ALA A 94 -5.57 1.02 -3.57
N THR A 95 -4.97 -0.04 -4.07
CA THR A 95 -5.65 -1.25 -4.51
C THR A 95 -5.75 -2.23 -3.33
N ASN A 96 -6.74 -3.11 -3.34
CA ASN A 96 -6.87 -4.18 -2.34
C ASN A 96 -5.60 -5.04 -2.17
N TYR A 97 -4.73 -5.09 -3.19
CA TYR A 97 -3.45 -5.79 -3.12
C TYR A 97 -2.43 -5.08 -2.22
N GLN A 98 -2.37 -3.74 -2.22
CA GLN A 98 -1.41 -2.99 -1.41
C GLN A 98 -1.69 -3.19 0.09
N ILE A 99 -2.95 -3.19 0.50
CA ILE A 99 -3.34 -3.36 1.90
C ILE A 99 -3.33 -4.82 2.37
N GLN A 100 -3.06 -5.77 1.49
CA GLN A 100 -3.19 -7.20 1.79
C GLN A 100 -2.38 -7.66 3.01
N PRO A 101 -1.10 -7.29 3.19
CA PRO A 101 -0.32 -7.74 4.34
C PRO A 101 -0.93 -7.29 5.67
N LEU A 102 -1.30 -6.01 5.76
CA LEU A 102 -1.93 -5.44 6.95
C LEU A 102 -3.31 -6.07 7.21
N ALA A 103 -4.16 -6.14 6.18
CA ALA A 103 -5.50 -6.71 6.31
C ALA A 103 -5.48 -8.20 6.69
N GLN A 104 -4.48 -8.94 6.18
CA GLN A 104 -4.30 -10.35 6.52
C GLN A 104 -3.86 -10.50 7.98
N ALA A 105 -2.88 -9.72 8.45
CA ALA A 105 -2.44 -9.76 9.85
C ALA A 105 -3.62 -9.51 10.80
N LEU A 106 -4.40 -8.45 10.56
CA LEU A 106 -5.60 -8.13 11.34
C LEU A 106 -6.62 -9.27 11.36
N ALA A 107 -6.95 -9.82 10.18
CA ALA A 107 -7.95 -10.87 10.05
C ALA A 107 -7.49 -12.21 10.67
N GLU A 108 -6.21 -12.56 10.55
CA GLU A 108 -5.64 -13.78 11.14
C GLU A 108 -5.64 -13.74 12.67
N ASN A 109 -5.63 -12.54 13.26
CA ASN A 109 -5.64 -12.31 14.71
C ASN A 109 -7.03 -12.00 15.29
N GLY A 110 -8.08 -12.11 14.47
CA GLY A 110 -9.48 -12.08 14.90
C GLY A 110 -10.21 -10.74 14.69
N HIS A 111 -9.52 -9.73 14.14
CA HIS A 111 -10.09 -8.40 13.93
C HIS A 111 -10.90 -8.30 12.63
N GLU A 112 -11.93 -7.46 12.62
CA GLU A 112 -12.70 -7.13 11.43
C GLU A 112 -11.98 -6.03 10.65
N VAL A 113 -11.85 -6.21 9.34
CA VAL A 113 -11.30 -5.19 8.43
C VAL A 113 -12.43 -4.66 7.56
N ARG A 114 -12.70 -3.35 7.66
CA ARG A 114 -13.67 -2.64 6.85
C ARG A 114 -12.96 -1.73 5.86
N VAL A 115 -13.00 -2.09 4.58
CA VAL A 115 -12.42 -1.25 3.51
C VAL A 115 -13.48 -0.30 2.98
N VAL A 116 -13.17 0.99 2.95
CA VAL A 116 -14.04 2.05 2.41
C VAL A 116 -13.38 2.75 1.23
N GLY A 117 -14.22 3.27 0.32
CA GLY A 117 -13.82 4.09 -0.81
C GLY A 117 -14.60 5.40 -0.88
N GLY A 118 -14.26 6.26 -1.85
CA GLY A 118 -14.70 7.66 -1.88
C GLY A 118 -16.19 7.97 -2.02
N THR A 119 -17.08 6.97 -1.96
CA THR A 119 -18.54 7.18 -1.91
C THR A 119 -19.17 6.70 -0.60
N ASP A 120 -18.41 6.03 0.25
CA ASP A 120 -18.89 5.50 1.51
C ASP A 120 -18.97 6.61 2.56
N SER A 121 -19.92 6.49 3.48
CA SER A 121 -19.98 7.38 4.64
C SER A 121 -18.87 7.01 5.62
N LEU A 122 -17.89 7.90 5.80
CA LEU A 122 -16.80 7.65 6.74
C LEU A 122 -17.31 7.58 8.19
N GLU A 123 -18.29 8.41 8.56
CA GLU A 123 -18.95 8.38 9.88
C GLU A 123 -19.56 7.00 10.17
N GLU A 124 -20.34 6.45 9.23
CA GLU A 124 -20.94 5.12 9.40
C GLU A 124 -19.88 4.02 9.48
N ALA A 125 -18.77 4.19 8.75
CA ALA A 125 -17.69 3.22 8.75
C ALA A 125 -16.91 3.22 10.07
N LEU A 126 -16.64 4.41 10.63
CA LEU A 126 -15.93 4.59 11.89
C LEU A 126 -16.76 4.23 13.12
N ASN A 127 -18.10 4.23 13.03
CA ASN A 127 -18.94 3.80 14.14
C ASN A 127 -18.71 2.31 14.50
N GLY A 128 -18.32 2.07 15.74
CA GLY A 128 -17.91 0.78 16.29
C GLY A 128 -16.48 0.36 15.93
N ALA A 129 -15.67 1.26 15.37
CA ALA A 129 -14.28 1.00 15.04
C ALA A 129 -13.33 1.30 16.21
N THR A 130 -12.22 0.58 16.26
CA THR A 130 -11.09 0.83 17.18
C THR A 130 -9.95 1.56 16.47
N GLY A 131 -9.82 1.32 15.16
CA GLY A 131 -8.71 1.84 14.35
C GLY A 131 -9.15 2.37 13.00
N PHE A 132 -8.39 3.36 12.50
CA PHE A 132 -8.55 3.93 11.18
C PHE A 132 -7.20 4.08 10.48
N ILE A 133 -7.13 3.76 9.19
CA ILE A 133 -5.98 4.10 8.35
C ILE A 133 -6.42 4.76 7.05
N SER A 134 -5.88 5.95 6.79
CA SER A 134 -6.02 6.68 5.54
C SER A 134 -4.85 6.36 4.60
N VAL A 135 -5.15 5.70 3.48
CA VAL A 135 -4.13 5.31 2.51
C VAL A 135 -3.98 6.37 1.42
N GLY A 136 -3.18 7.38 1.76
CA GLY A 136 -2.79 8.47 0.87
C GLY A 136 -3.91 9.46 0.57
N VAL A 137 -5.03 9.47 1.30
CA VAL A 137 -6.18 10.28 0.89
C VAL A 137 -5.84 11.77 0.79
N ILE A 138 -6.17 12.37 -0.35
CA ILE A 138 -5.83 13.77 -0.67
C ILE A 138 -6.84 14.78 -0.15
N GLN A 139 -8.04 14.34 0.21
CA GLN A 139 -9.10 15.23 0.65
C GLN A 139 -10.17 14.48 1.45
N TYR A 140 -10.61 15.11 2.52
CA TYR A 140 -11.83 14.77 3.26
C TYR A 140 -12.77 15.97 3.21
N ASP A 141 -14.05 15.72 2.97
CA ASP A 141 -15.07 16.74 3.14
C ASP A 141 -15.25 17.10 4.63
N GLU A 142 -16.06 18.12 4.89
CA GLU A 142 -16.28 18.61 6.26
C GLU A 142 -16.80 17.52 7.19
N SER A 143 -17.81 16.76 6.76
CA SER A 143 -18.38 15.67 7.56
C SER A 143 -17.36 14.59 7.90
N ALA A 144 -16.52 14.21 6.93
CA ALA A 144 -15.46 13.24 7.16
C ALA A 144 -14.39 13.76 8.12
N ARG A 145 -14.03 15.05 8.03
CA ARG A 145 -13.08 15.69 8.97
C ARG A 145 -13.65 15.79 10.39
N GLU A 146 -14.92 16.14 10.53
CA GLU A 146 -15.62 16.16 11.82
C GLU A 146 -15.63 14.76 12.46
N ALA A 147 -16.02 13.73 11.69
CA ALA A 147 -16.04 12.34 12.16
C ALA A 147 -14.64 11.82 12.56
N LEU A 148 -13.58 12.17 11.81
CA LEU A 148 -12.19 11.79 12.15
C LEU A 148 -11.70 12.48 13.42
N THR A 149 -12.07 13.75 13.62
CA THR A 149 -11.69 14.50 14.82
C THR A 149 -12.40 13.91 16.04
N GLU A 150 -13.70 13.65 15.94
CA GLU A 150 -14.48 13.01 17.02
C GLU A 150 -13.96 11.60 17.33
N PHE A 151 -13.61 10.81 16.31
CA PHE A 151 -13.03 9.48 16.47
C PHE A 151 -11.72 9.51 17.27
N LEU A 152 -10.83 10.47 16.97
CA LEU A 152 -9.59 10.66 17.73
C LEU A 152 -9.86 11.16 19.15
N ASP A 153 -10.80 12.10 19.34
CA ASP A 153 -11.17 12.65 20.65
C ASP A 153 -11.79 11.58 21.57
N GLU A 154 -12.51 10.61 21.00
CA GLU A 154 -13.09 9.46 21.71
C GLU A 154 -12.09 8.32 21.97
N GLY A 155 -10.82 8.46 21.57
CA GLY A 155 -9.75 7.50 21.86
C GLY A 155 -9.57 6.40 20.80
N GLY A 156 -10.23 6.50 19.64
CA GLY A 156 -9.91 5.67 18.49
C GLY A 156 -8.51 5.97 17.97
N HIS A 157 -7.80 4.97 17.42
CA HIS A 157 -6.44 5.15 16.91
C HIS A 157 -6.43 5.37 15.39
N ALA A 158 -5.67 6.36 14.91
CA ALA A 158 -5.61 6.69 13.49
C ALA A 158 -4.19 6.71 12.91
N VAL A 159 -4.05 6.21 11.68
CA VAL A 159 -2.84 6.29 10.88
C VAL A 159 -3.16 7.06 9.59
N PHE A 160 -2.37 8.07 9.26
CA PHE A 160 -2.44 8.72 7.95
C PHE A 160 -1.16 8.48 7.17
N THR A 161 -1.28 7.93 5.96
CA THR A 161 -0.14 7.83 5.05
C THR A 161 -0.18 8.96 4.02
N VAL A 162 0.98 9.42 3.59
CA VAL A 162 1.12 10.51 2.63
C VAL A 162 1.71 9.97 1.34
N GLU A 163 1.11 10.32 0.20
CA GLU A 163 1.75 10.17 -1.10
C GLU A 163 2.57 11.44 -1.41
N PRO A 164 3.92 11.38 -1.44
CA PRO A 164 4.75 12.57 -1.65
C PRO A 164 4.49 13.31 -2.97
N ALA A 165 4.06 12.60 -4.01
CA ALA A 165 3.72 13.22 -5.30
C ALA A 165 2.43 14.03 -5.27
N ALA A 166 1.55 13.77 -4.29
CA ALA A 166 0.25 14.43 -4.12
C ALA A 166 0.16 15.30 -2.85
N ALA A 167 1.23 15.34 -2.05
CA ALA A 167 1.33 16.24 -0.92
C ALA A 167 1.28 17.70 -1.43
N PHE A 168 0.42 18.50 -0.80
CA PHE A 168 0.09 19.90 -1.11
C PHE A 168 -0.75 20.15 -2.36
N ASP A 169 -1.47 19.14 -2.86
CA ASP A 169 -2.32 19.32 -4.04
C ASP A 169 -3.64 20.07 -3.76
N SER A 170 -4.02 20.27 -2.48
CA SER A 170 -5.27 20.92 -2.09
C SER A 170 -5.19 21.74 -0.78
N ALA A 171 -6.14 22.66 -0.61
CA ALA A 171 -6.28 23.44 0.63
C ALA A 171 -6.86 22.56 1.74
N GLU A 172 -7.80 21.68 1.38
CA GLU A 172 -8.47 20.72 2.24
C GLU A 172 -7.49 19.74 2.89
N GLN A 173 -6.46 19.30 2.15
CA GLN A 173 -5.37 18.50 2.71
C GLN A 173 -4.58 19.30 3.76
N SER A 174 -4.29 20.57 3.48
CA SER A 174 -3.57 21.44 4.41
C SER A 174 -4.38 21.71 5.68
N GLU A 175 -5.70 21.81 5.57
CA GLU A 175 -6.62 21.96 6.70
C GLU A 175 -6.64 20.69 7.57
N LEU A 176 -6.73 19.50 6.96
CA LEU A 176 -6.65 18.22 7.68
C LEU A 176 -5.34 18.11 8.46
N PHE A 177 -4.21 18.24 7.78
CA PHE A 177 -2.90 18.09 8.41
C PHE A 177 -2.59 19.21 9.41
N GLY A 178 -3.16 20.40 9.21
CA GLY A 178 -3.14 21.46 10.21
C GLY A 178 -3.90 21.12 11.49
N ALA A 179 -5.06 20.46 11.38
CA ALA A 179 -5.82 19.97 12.53
C ALA A 179 -5.12 18.81 13.25
N LEU A 180 -4.38 17.98 12.51
CA LEU A 180 -3.54 16.91 13.04
C LEU A 180 -2.20 17.40 13.62
N GLU A 181 -1.90 18.70 13.53
CA GLU A 181 -0.63 19.31 13.97
C GLU A 181 0.64 18.71 13.33
N VAL A 182 0.48 18.01 12.20
CA VAL A 182 1.58 17.41 11.42
C VAL A 182 1.52 17.97 10.01
N GLY A 183 2.58 18.63 9.55
CA GLY A 183 2.67 19.15 8.19
C GLY A 183 3.58 18.30 7.31
N PRO A 184 3.06 17.41 6.44
CA PRO A 184 3.86 16.82 5.36
C PRO A 184 4.58 17.93 4.60
N GLN A 185 5.73 17.70 3.97
CA GLN A 185 6.45 18.74 3.22
C GLN A 185 6.48 18.45 1.71
N PRO A 186 6.65 19.46 0.84
CA PRO A 186 6.70 19.22 -0.60
C PRO A 186 7.94 18.41 -0.99
N GLY A 187 7.75 17.53 -1.98
CA GLY A 187 8.80 16.69 -2.55
C GLY A 187 9.05 15.41 -1.75
N TYR A 188 10.16 14.76 -2.05
CA TYR A 188 10.55 13.48 -1.48
C TYR A 188 11.97 13.54 -0.92
N VAL A 189 12.29 12.60 -0.03
CA VAL A 189 13.62 12.35 0.50
C VAL A 189 14.34 11.36 -0.41
N TYR A 190 15.63 11.59 -0.64
CA TYR A 190 16.47 10.69 -1.40
C TYR A 190 17.87 10.57 -0.80
N ASN A 191 18.53 9.44 -1.04
CA ASN A 191 19.91 9.22 -0.63
C ASN A 191 20.70 8.60 -1.79
N LEU A 192 21.80 9.25 -2.20
CA LEU A 192 22.63 8.78 -3.32
C LEU A 192 23.75 7.81 -2.89
N GLU A 193 24.04 7.75 -1.59
CA GLU A 193 25.17 6.98 -1.05
C GLU A 193 24.71 5.65 -0.44
N GLU A 194 23.67 5.68 0.40
CA GLU A 194 23.09 4.51 1.05
C GLU A 194 21.57 4.47 0.82
N ASN A 195 21.13 3.58 -0.06
CA ASN A 195 19.73 3.38 -0.43
C ASN A 195 19.46 1.92 -0.80
N ASP A 196 18.19 1.53 -0.82
CA ASP A 196 17.79 0.17 -1.21
C ASP A 196 17.61 0.05 -2.73
N LEU A 197 18.74 0.06 -3.45
CA LEU A 197 18.84 -0.12 -4.91
C LEU A 197 18.13 0.95 -5.76
N ASN A 198 17.51 1.95 -5.14
CA ASN A 198 16.88 3.10 -5.76
C ASN A 198 17.09 4.31 -4.84
N TYR A 199 17.59 5.42 -5.39
CA TYR A 199 17.91 6.62 -4.60
C TYR A 199 16.72 7.23 -3.84
N GLN A 200 15.49 7.02 -4.31
CA GLN A 200 14.27 7.47 -3.63
C GLN A 200 13.87 6.55 -2.48
N ARG A 201 14.36 5.31 -2.52
CA ARG A 201 14.07 4.31 -1.51
C ARG A 201 15.06 4.43 -0.36
N VAL A 202 14.65 5.20 0.64
CA VAL A 202 15.50 5.62 1.74
C VAL A 202 15.32 4.75 2.98
N TYR A 203 16.41 4.58 3.72
CA TYR A 203 16.35 3.95 5.03
C TYR A 203 15.91 4.96 6.09
N GLY A 204 15.06 4.50 7.00
CA GLY A 204 14.65 5.22 8.20
C GLY A 204 15.17 4.54 9.45
N THR A 205 15.43 5.34 10.49
CA THR A 205 15.86 4.86 11.81
C THR A 205 14.90 5.41 12.87
N PRO A 206 14.37 4.54 13.75
CA PRO A 206 13.55 4.97 14.88
C PRO A 206 14.27 5.86 15.89
N ASP A 207 13.53 6.75 16.53
CA ASP A 207 13.94 7.51 17.72
C ASP A 207 12.71 7.85 18.58
N GLY A 208 12.89 7.91 19.91
CA GLY A 208 11.82 8.20 20.87
C GLY A 208 11.23 6.97 21.55
N GLU A 209 9.93 7.01 21.84
CA GLU A 209 9.15 5.84 22.26
C GLU A 209 9.15 4.76 21.17
N ALA A 210 8.75 3.54 21.54
CA ALA A 210 8.80 2.38 20.65
C ALA A 210 7.46 1.67 20.62
N THR A 211 6.38 2.38 20.28
CA THR A 211 5.06 1.76 20.06
C THR A 211 4.97 1.23 18.63
N LEU A 212 5.28 2.07 17.64
CA LEU A 212 5.33 1.64 16.23
C LEU A 212 6.65 0.95 15.88
N THR A 213 7.71 1.22 16.64
CA THR A 213 9.08 0.81 16.32
C THR A 213 9.65 -0.22 17.27
N GLU A 214 8.81 -0.89 18.08
CA GLU A 214 9.26 -2.03 18.88
C GLU A 214 9.89 -3.11 17.97
N GLY A 215 11.13 -3.51 18.28
CA GLY A 215 11.86 -4.51 17.50
C GLY A 215 12.30 -4.06 16.10
N VAL A 216 12.13 -2.78 15.76
CA VAL A 216 12.53 -2.20 14.46
C VAL A 216 13.92 -1.56 14.61
N ASP A 217 14.93 -2.11 13.92
CA ASP A 217 16.25 -1.47 13.86
C ASP A 217 16.32 -0.47 12.69
N ARG A 218 15.70 -0.83 11.56
CA ARG A 218 15.71 -0.03 10.33
C ARG A 218 14.53 -0.36 9.43
N VAL A 219 13.96 0.68 8.83
CA VAL A 219 12.86 0.56 7.85
C VAL A 219 13.27 1.07 6.48
N VAL A 220 12.49 0.74 5.47
CA VAL A 220 12.67 1.18 4.09
C VAL A 220 11.37 1.78 3.56
N PHE A 221 11.41 3.05 3.17
CA PHE A 221 10.28 3.70 2.50
C PHE A 221 10.58 3.81 1.00
N ASP A 222 9.61 3.48 0.15
CA ASP A 222 9.81 3.46 -1.31
C ASP A 222 9.99 4.88 -1.86
N THR A 223 9.14 5.80 -1.39
CA THR A 223 9.23 7.23 -1.61
C THR A 223 8.60 7.93 -0.42
N ALA A 224 9.42 8.61 0.39
CA ALA A 224 8.95 9.29 1.59
C ALA A 224 9.02 10.82 1.46
N THR A 225 8.08 11.53 2.06
CA THR A 225 8.20 12.95 2.37
C THR A 225 8.55 13.18 3.85
N THR A 226 9.26 14.26 4.13
CA THR A 226 9.50 14.73 5.50
C THR A 226 8.24 15.34 6.09
N LEU A 227 8.07 15.18 7.39
CA LEU A 227 6.98 15.70 8.20
C LEU A 227 7.51 16.82 9.11
N GLY A 228 6.82 17.94 9.12
CA GLY A 228 7.05 19.03 10.07
C GLY A 228 6.13 18.83 11.28
N VAL A 229 6.73 18.69 12.45
CA VAL A 229 6.03 18.57 13.75
C VAL A 229 6.72 19.49 14.76
N GLU A 230 5.97 19.99 15.75
CA GLU A 230 6.57 20.72 16.88
C GLU A 230 7.23 19.75 17.86
N THR A 231 6.52 18.68 18.20
CA THR A 231 6.96 17.57 19.05
C THR A 231 6.33 16.27 18.56
N ALA A 232 7.01 15.15 18.79
CA ALA A 232 6.48 13.82 18.57
C ALA A 232 7.11 12.87 19.61
N ALA A 233 6.31 11.98 20.19
CA ALA A 233 6.76 11.00 21.16
C ALA A 233 7.62 9.91 20.51
N GLU A 234 7.33 9.58 19.25
CA GLU A 234 8.07 8.60 18.46
C GLU A 234 8.22 9.09 17.02
N THR A 235 9.41 8.91 16.44
CA THR A 235 9.75 9.35 15.08
C THR A 235 10.55 8.28 14.36
N ILE A 236 10.46 8.29 13.03
CA ILE A 236 11.43 7.63 12.15
C ILE A 236 12.08 8.71 11.30
N GLY A 237 13.38 8.92 11.47
CA GLY A 237 14.17 9.87 10.70
C GLY A 237 14.92 9.19 9.55
N PRO A 238 15.13 9.88 8.41
CA PRO A 238 15.96 9.34 7.35
C PRO A 238 17.42 9.23 7.82
N ILE A 239 18.15 8.24 7.31
CA ILE A 239 19.58 8.08 7.66
C ILE A 239 20.42 9.28 7.18
N ALA A 240 21.59 9.47 7.79
CA ALA A 240 22.54 10.52 7.41
C ALA A 240 22.89 10.51 5.91
N GLY A 241 23.12 11.69 5.33
CA GLY A 241 23.35 11.87 3.90
C GLY A 241 22.09 11.94 3.04
N SER A 242 20.91 11.70 3.62
CA SER A 242 19.62 11.85 2.95
C SER A 242 19.29 13.33 2.72
N GLN A 243 18.71 13.64 1.57
CA GLN A 243 18.44 15.00 1.12
C GLN A 243 17.00 15.17 0.66
N ARG A 244 16.47 16.39 0.75
CA ARG A 244 15.15 16.73 0.17
C ARG A 244 15.27 17.08 -1.30
N SER A 245 14.37 16.56 -2.15
CA SER A 245 14.42 16.77 -3.60
C SER A 245 14.21 18.23 -4.03
N VAL A 246 13.42 18.99 -3.25
CA VAL A 246 13.10 20.40 -3.53
C VAL A 246 14.29 21.32 -3.21
N THR A 247 14.93 21.14 -2.05
CA THR A 247 16.02 22.02 -1.59
C THR A 247 17.40 21.52 -1.98
N ARG A 248 17.54 20.21 -2.22
CA ARG A 248 18.82 19.50 -2.41
C ARG A 248 19.80 19.73 -1.26
N THR A 249 19.24 19.78 -0.06
CA THR A 249 19.99 19.91 1.19
C THR A 249 19.74 18.66 2.02
N GLU A 250 20.75 18.27 2.80
CA GLU A 250 20.63 17.21 3.79
C GLU A 250 19.46 17.49 4.76
N THR A 251 18.82 16.42 5.22
CA THR A 251 17.70 16.50 6.15
C THR A 251 17.70 15.33 7.12
N ASP A 252 17.30 15.67 8.33
CA ASP A 252 17.09 14.84 9.50
C ASP A 252 15.64 14.99 10.01
N ALA A 253 14.78 15.70 9.27
CA ALA A 253 13.37 15.82 9.59
C ALA A 253 12.67 14.45 9.45
N PRO A 254 11.74 14.11 10.37
CA PRO A 254 11.14 12.79 10.41
C PRO A 254 10.35 12.50 9.13
N ILE A 255 10.28 11.23 8.76
CA ILE A 255 9.47 10.69 7.66
C ILE A 255 8.31 9.83 8.17
N ALA A 256 8.30 9.49 9.46
CA ALA A 256 7.13 9.03 10.17
C ALA A 256 7.14 9.61 11.59
N VAL A 257 5.95 9.85 12.15
CA VAL A 257 5.76 10.37 13.50
C VAL A 257 4.57 9.70 14.16
N ARG A 258 4.62 9.54 15.48
CA ARG A 258 3.48 9.16 16.33
C ARG A 258 3.42 10.08 17.54
N GLU A 259 2.22 10.54 17.83
CA GLU A 259 1.86 11.25 19.05
C GLU A 259 0.52 10.68 19.53
N ASP A 260 0.47 10.19 20.77
CA ASP A 260 -0.75 9.60 21.35
C ASP A 260 -1.45 8.59 20.40
N ASN A 261 -2.74 8.77 20.14
CA ASN A 261 -3.53 7.88 19.28
C ASN A 261 -3.43 8.22 17.78
N LEU A 262 -2.46 9.04 17.37
CA LEU A 262 -2.25 9.45 15.98
C LEU A 262 -0.85 9.08 15.48
N ALA A 263 -0.79 8.48 14.29
CA ALA A 263 0.44 8.32 13.54
C ALA A 263 0.32 8.91 12.13
N VAL A 264 1.40 9.51 11.63
CA VAL A 264 1.51 9.99 10.26
C VAL A 264 2.79 9.44 9.62
N ILE A 265 2.64 8.82 8.46
CA ILE A 265 3.75 8.19 7.72
C ILE A 265 3.85 8.85 6.35
N GLY A 266 5.03 9.38 6.03
CA GLY A 266 5.31 10.13 4.80
C GLY A 266 5.35 9.30 3.52
N ASP A 267 4.91 8.04 3.55
CA ASP A 267 4.95 7.06 2.46
C ASP A 267 3.68 6.19 2.52
N VAL A 268 3.11 5.90 1.35
CA VAL A 268 1.84 5.14 1.19
C VAL A 268 2.05 3.65 0.89
N ASP A 269 3.27 3.23 0.55
CA ASP A 269 3.55 1.94 -0.07
C ASP A 269 4.39 0.99 0.80
N PHE A 270 4.85 1.43 1.99
CA PHE A 270 5.73 0.65 2.86
C PHE A 270 5.12 -0.70 3.30
N PHE A 271 3.80 -0.74 3.48
CA PHE A 271 3.05 -1.95 3.85
C PHE A 271 2.64 -2.80 2.65
N SER A 272 2.94 -2.38 1.42
CA SER A 272 2.61 -3.17 0.23
C SER A 272 3.39 -4.49 0.20
N PRO A 273 2.88 -5.56 -0.44
CA PRO A 273 3.58 -6.85 -0.50
C PRO A 273 5.03 -6.79 -1.02
N THR A 274 5.34 -5.80 -1.86
CA THR A 274 6.68 -5.59 -2.43
C THR A 274 7.66 -4.93 -1.44
N ASN A 275 7.14 -4.17 -0.48
CA ASN A 275 7.94 -3.34 0.43
C ASN A 275 7.93 -3.84 1.87
N VAL A 276 6.87 -4.53 2.31
CA VAL A 276 6.76 -5.05 3.68
C VAL A 276 7.88 -6.04 4.04
N LYS A 277 8.51 -6.69 3.05
CA LYS A 277 9.65 -7.61 3.26
C LYS A 277 11.02 -6.93 3.31
N ARG A 278 11.07 -5.61 3.24
CA ARG A 278 12.33 -4.87 3.15
C ARG A 278 12.74 -4.38 4.53
N ALA A 279 13.99 -4.66 4.89
CA ALA A 279 14.50 -4.42 6.24
C ALA A 279 13.50 -4.93 7.29
N ASP A 280 13.13 -4.12 8.27
CA ASP A 280 12.20 -4.50 9.35
C ASP A 280 10.80 -3.88 9.12
N ASN A 281 10.40 -3.66 7.86
CA ASN A 281 9.06 -3.15 7.53
C ASN A 281 7.95 -4.12 7.96
N ASP A 282 8.20 -5.41 8.02
CA ASP A 282 7.24 -6.41 8.50
C ASP A 282 6.94 -6.22 9.99
N ALA A 283 7.98 -5.96 10.80
CA ALA A 283 7.81 -5.59 12.21
C ALA A 283 7.07 -4.25 12.35
N LEU A 284 7.43 -3.22 11.57
CA LEU A 284 6.71 -1.94 11.58
C LEU A 284 5.22 -2.11 11.25
N VAL A 285 4.87 -2.93 10.24
CA VAL A 285 3.47 -3.18 9.86
C VAL A 285 2.73 -4.00 10.91
N GLY A 286 3.43 -4.90 11.61
CA GLY A 286 2.90 -5.63 12.76
C GLY A 286 2.52 -4.70 13.90
N ASN A 287 3.46 -3.87 14.33
CA ASN A 287 3.25 -2.85 15.36
C ASN A 287 2.18 -1.83 14.98
N LEU A 288 2.07 -1.49 13.69
CA LEU A 288 1.00 -0.65 13.16
C LEU A 288 -0.37 -1.33 13.32
N ALA A 289 -0.46 -2.64 13.07
CA ALA A 289 -1.69 -3.40 13.27
C ALA A 289 -2.06 -3.44 14.76
N ASP A 290 -1.09 -3.66 15.64
CA ASP A 290 -1.28 -3.60 17.10
C ASP A 290 -1.79 -2.22 17.53
N PHE A 291 -1.11 -1.16 17.11
CA PHE A 291 -1.50 0.22 17.37
C PHE A 291 -2.95 0.49 16.93
N LEU A 292 -3.37 0.05 15.75
CA LEU A 292 -4.75 0.28 15.27
C LEU A 292 -5.82 -0.43 16.12
N VAL A 293 -5.50 -1.58 16.74
CA VAL A 293 -6.49 -2.36 17.51
C VAL A 293 -6.49 -2.02 19.00
N GLU A 294 -5.47 -1.32 19.49
CA GLU A 294 -5.40 -0.81 20.87
C GLU A 294 -6.33 0.38 21.13
N GLY A 295 -6.85 1.03 20.08
CA GLY A 295 -7.77 2.15 20.21
C GLY A 295 -9.10 1.78 20.88
N GLU A 296 -9.73 2.75 21.52
CA GLU A 296 -11.06 2.58 22.11
C GLU A 296 -12.11 2.35 21.01
N THR A 297 -13.12 1.52 21.29
CA THR A 297 -14.25 1.37 20.37
C THR A 297 -15.10 2.64 20.41
N VAL A 298 -15.13 3.36 19.30
CA VAL A 298 -15.80 4.66 19.16
C VAL A 298 -17.26 4.46 18.73
N GLU A 299 -18.20 5.18 19.35
CA GLU A 299 -19.61 5.16 18.99
C GLU A 299 -20.04 6.54 18.49
N LEU A 300 -19.80 6.80 17.20
CA LEU A 300 -20.19 8.05 16.56
C LEU A 300 -21.71 8.17 16.52
N GLY A 301 -22.23 9.20 17.18
CA GLY A 301 -23.67 9.41 17.27
C GLY A 301 -24.24 9.84 15.92
N ALA A 302 -25.23 9.09 15.40
CA ALA A 302 -26.11 9.61 14.36
C ALA A 302 -26.77 10.90 14.87
N GLY A 303 -26.28 12.06 14.40
CA GLY A 303 -26.65 13.37 14.92
C GLY A 303 -28.17 13.56 15.08
N GLY A 304 -28.61 13.74 16.32
CA GLY A 304 -29.76 14.55 16.72
C GLY A 304 -31.10 14.32 16.02
N GLN A 305 -31.89 13.37 16.53
CA GLN A 305 -33.35 13.49 16.40
C GLN A 305 -33.81 14.71 17.22
N ALA A 306 -34.09 15.82 16.54
CA ALA A 306 -34.68 17.00 17.16
C ALA A 306 -35.94 16.58 17.95
N PRO A 307 -36.14 17.07 19.19
CA PRO A 307 -37.38 16.80 19.91
C PRO A 307 -38.51 17.40 19.09
N GLY A 308 -39.46 16.55 18.69
CA GLY A 308 -40.59 16.92 17.84
C GLY A 308 -41.30 18.17 18.38
N SER A 309 -41.44 19.16 17.49
CA SER A 309 -42.35 20.30 17.64
C SER A 309 -43.79 19.90 17.35
#